data_AF-A0A494J3P6-F1
#
_entry.id   AF-A0A494J3P6-F1
#
_cell.length_a   1.000
_cell.length_b   1.000
_cell.length_c   1.000
_cell.angle_alpha   90.00
_cell.angle_beta   90.00
_cell.angle_gamma   90.00
#
_symmetry.space_group_name_H-M   'P 1'
#
loop_
_entity.id
_entity.type
_entity.pdbx_description
1 polymer ?
#
loop_
_entity_poly.entity_id
_entity_poly.type
_entity_poly.pdbx_seq_one_letter_code
_entity_poly.pdbx_strand_id
1 'polypeptide(L)'
;MKNYLTMISAGLLLCAFSCQQKESTTKADILDGTYRLVGSETVKGTDTIRTTIDPAKTEMIKMFNDSHFAFLNHDKSKGKDSLKSFSSGAGTYQLKGKEYTENLEYCSYREWEGRQFHFTLEKRTDTLIQTGEEDIPELGIKQKIKEVYVKVK
;
A
#
# COMPACT_ATOMS: atom_id res chain seq x y z
N MET A 1 -17.94 62.61 51.08
CA MET A 1 -18.68 61.34 51.00
C MET A 1 -19.68 61.50 49.84
N LYS A 2 -19.66 60.82 48.70
CA LYS A 2 -19.14 59.49 48.32
C LYS A 2 -18.61 59.55 46.87
N ASN A 3 -17.54 58.79 46.62
CA ASN A 3 -16.96 58.50 45.31
C ASN A 3 -17.81 57.48 44.54
N TYR A 4 -17.90 57.63 43.21
CA TYR A 4 -18.16 56.54 42.26
C TYR A 4 -17.41 56.89 40.97
N LEU A 5 -16.14 56.49 40.84
CA LEU A 5 -15.66 55.22 40.29
C LEU A 5 -15.97 55.07 38.80
N THR A 6 -15.04 55.59 38.01
CA THR A 6 -14.82 55.37 36.58
C THR A 6 -14.62 53.88 36.31
N MET A 7 -15.44 53.26 35.45
CA MET A 7 -15.15 51.94 34.87
C MET A 7 -14.77 52.10 33.40
N ILE A 8 -13.46 51.99 33.16
CA ILE A 8 -12.85 51.79 31.84
C ILE A 8 -13.02 50.30 31.53
N SER A 9 -13.88 49.96 30.58
CA SER A 9 -13.93 48.60 30.01
C SER A 9 -12.97 48.54 28.83
N ALA A 10 -11.80 47.95 29.07
CA ALA A 10 -10.83 47.62 28.04
C ALA A 10 -11.34 46.42 27.23
N GLY A 11 -11.79 46.68 26.00
CA GLY A 11 -12.12 45.64 25.02
C GLY A 11 -10.85 44.92 24.57
N LEU A 12 -10.61 43.74 25.14
CA LEU A 12 -9.52 42.85 24.79
C LEU A 12 -9.81 42.22 23.42
N LEU A 13 -9.17 42.73 22.35
CA LEU A 13 -9.14 42.08 21.04
C LEU A 13 -8.36 40.77 21.15
N LEU A 14 -9.07 39.65 21.28
CA LEU A 14 -8.51 38.31 21.10
C LEU A 14 -8.43 38.02 19.59
N CYS A 15 -7.28 38.36 19.00
CA CYS A 15 -6.88 37.86 17.69
C CYS A 15 -6.67 36.34 17.78
N ALA A 16 -7.69 35.57 17.39
CA ALA A 16 -7.55 34.14 17.18
C ALA A 16 -6.60 33.92 15.99
N PHE A 17 -5.34 33.57 16.30
CA PHE A 17 -4.45 32.93 15.35
C PHE A 17 -5.10 31.63 14.89
N SER A 18 -5.77 31.66 13.74
CA SER A 18 -6.13 30.46 12.99
C SER A 18 -4.83 29.86 12.49
N CYS A 19 -4.24 29.00 13.30
CA CYS A 19 -3.20 28.10 12.87
C CYS A 19 -3.87 27.14 11.89
N GLN A 20 -3.73 27.39 10.58
CA GLN A 20 -4.03 26.38 9.57
C GLN A 20 -3.04 25.23 9.81
N GLN A 21 -3.46 24.25 10.62
CA GLN A 21 -2.76 22.99 10.73
C GLN A 21 -2.85 22.34 9.36
N LYS A 22 -1.75 22.42 8.61
CA LYS A 22 -1.56 21.72 7.35
C LYS A 22 -1.82 20.25 7.65
N GLU A 23 -2.95 19.71 7.18
CA GLU A 23 -3.26 18.29 7.35
C GLU A 23 -2.04 17.51 6.86
N SER A 24 -1.36 16.84 7.79
CA SER A 24 -0.26 15.95 7.45
C SER A 24 -0.89 14.83 6.65
N THR A 25 -0.63 14.76 5.35
CA THR A 25 -1.03 13.65 4.48
C THR A 25 -0.68 12.35 5.21
N THR A 26 -1.72 11.65 5.66
CA THR A 26 -1.57 10.41 6.42
C THR A 26 -1.18 9.29 5.47
N LYS A 27 -0.68 8.17 6.00
CA LYS A 27 -0.43 6.97 5.17
C LYS A 27 -1.70 6.53 4.42
N ALA A 28 -2.86 6.69 5.08
CA ALA A 28 -4.17 6.41 4.50
C ALA A 28 -4.42 7.26 3.24
N ASP A 29 -4.11 8.56 3.25
CA ASP A 29 -4.31 9.43 2.08
C ASP A 29 -3.47 9.01 0.86
N ILE A 30 -2.37 8.27 1.08
CA ILE A 30 -1.44 7.86 0.01
C ILE A 30 -1.85 6.51 -0.59
N LEU A 31 -2.10 5.50 0.23
CA LEU A 31 -2.29 4.11 -0.22
C LEU A 31 -3.66 3.53 0.05
N ASP A 32 -4.54 4.16 0.84
CA ASP A 32 -5.81 3.53 1.20
C ASP A 32 -6.65 3.13 -0.02
N GLY A 33 -7.24 1.94 0.06
CA GLY A 33 -8.15 1.39 -0.93
C GLY A 33 -7.65 0.11 -1.61
N THR A 34 -8.37 -0.25 -2.68
CA THR A 34 -8.17 -1.51 -3.42
C THR A 34 -7.51 -1.24 -4.76
N TYR A 35 -6.55 -2.10 -5.11
CA TYR A 35 -5.71 -1.99 -6.28
C TYR A 35 -5.74 -3.32 -7.03
N ARG A 36 -6.03 -3.30 -8.32
CA ARG A 36 -6.03 -4.51 -9.16
C ARG A 36 -4.73 -4.59 -9.95
N LEU A 37 -4.07 -5.75 -9.93
CA LEU A 37 -2.87 -6.00 -10.71
C LEU A 37 -3.22 -6.02 -12.20
N VAL A 38 -2.46 -5.28 -13.01
CA VAL A 38 -2.62 -5.25 -14.48
C VAL A 38 -1.40 -5.78 -15.22
N GLY A 39 -0.24 -5.84 -14.55
CA GLY A 39 0.94 -6.49 -15.10
C GLY A 39 2.03 -6.69 -14.07
N SER A 40 2.93 -7.62 -14.37
CA SER A 40 4.12 -7.91 -13.58
C SER A 40 5.34 -8.16 -14.46
N GLU A 41 6.51 -7.91 -13.90
CA GLU A 41 7.80 -8.26 -14.46
C GLU A 41 8.65 -8.91 -13.37
N THR A 42 9.26 -10.04 -13.69
CA THR A 42 10.21 -10.74 -12.83
C THR A 42 11.53 -10.91 -13.56
N VAL A 43 12.62 -10.48 -12.92
CA VAL A 43 13.99 -10.64 -13.44
C VAL A 43 14.76 -11.57 -12.52
N LYS A 44 15.21 -12.70 -13.06
CA LYS A 44 16.01 -13.71 -12.34
C LYS A 44 17.31 -13.97 -13.11
N GLY A 45 18.43 -13.46 -12.60
CA GLY A 45 19.69 -13.48 -13.33
C GLY A 45 19.59 -12.69 -14.65
N THR A 46 19.78 -13.37 -15.78
CA THR A 46 19.62 -12.79 -17.13
C THR A 46 18.21 -12.95 -17.69
N ASP A 47 17.36 -13.75 -17.05
CA ASP A 47 16.02 -14.04 -17.55
C ASP A 47 15.04 -12.97 -17.09
N THR A 48 14.19 -12.51 -18.01
CA THR A 48 13.12 -11.55 -17.72
C THR A 48 11.79 -12.08 -18.24
N ILE A 49 10.83 -12.23 -17.33
CA ILE A 49 9.46 -12.61 -17.66
C ILE A 49 8.58 -11.37 -17.46
N ARG A 50 7.76 -11.07 -18.48
CA ARG A 50 6.76 -10.00 -18.42
C ARG A 50 5.39 -10.60 -18.64
N THR A 51 4.46 -10.26 -17.75
CA THR A 51 3.10 -10.78 -17.77
C THR A 51 2.14 -9.62 -17.78
N THR A 52 1.26 -9.57 -18.79
CA THR A 52 0.06 -8.75 -18.77
C THR A 52 -1.08 -9.59 -18.22
N ILE A 53 -1.82 -9.07 -17.24
CA ILE A 53 -2.92 -9.82 -16.62
C ILE A 53 -4.13 -9.78 -17.55
N ASP A 54 -4.65 -10.95 -17.90
CA ASP A 54 -5.90 -11.11 -18.62
C ASP A 54 -7.05 -11.19 -17.59
N PRO A 55 -7.84 -10.10 -17.41
CA PRO A 55 -8.88 -10.06 -16.39
C PRO A 55 -10.03 -11.04 -16.64
N ALA A 56 -10.13 -11.63 -17.83
CA ALA A 56 -11.09 -12.70 -18.10
C ALA A 56 -10.66 -14.05 -17.51
N LYS A 57 -9.37 -14.22 -17.19
CA LYS A 57 -8.79 -15.51 -16.73
C LYS A 57 -8.39 -15.48 -15.27
N THR A 58 -7.75 -14.41 -14.82
CA THR A 58 -7.27 -14.28 -13.44
C THR A 58 -7.52 -12.86 -12.93
N GLU A 59 -7.59 -12.74 -11.60
CA GLU A 59 -7.63 -11.43 -10.96
C GLU A 59 -6.83 -11.47 -9.66
N MET A 60 -5.97 -10.48 -9.50
CA MET A 60 -5.31 -10.19 -8.24
C MET A 60 -5.70 -8.79 -7.78
N ILE A 61 -6.13 -8.70 -6.53
CA ILE A 61 -6.31 -7.42 -5.83
C ILE A 61 -5.33 -7.34 -4.67
N LYS A 62 -4.85 -6.12 -4.40
CA LYS A 62 -4.13 -5.72 -3.19
C LYS A 62 -4.92 -4.60 -2.53
N MET A 63 -5.20 -4.74 -1.25
CA MET A 63 -5.96 -3.79 -0.45
C MET A 63 -5.04 -3.23 0.61
N PHE A 64 -5.14 -1.94 0.85
CA PHE A 64 -4.45 -1.25 1.93
C PHE A 64 -5.49 -0.54 2.79
N ASN A 65 -5.24 -0.52 4.09
CA ASN A 65 -5.89 0.40 5.02
C ASN A 65 -4.81 1.19 5.78
N ASP A 66 -5.17 1.80 6.92
CA ASP A 66 -4.27 2.60 7.74
C ASP A 66 -2.95 1.91 8.14
N SER A 67 -2.96 0.59 8.31
CA SER A 67 -1.83 -0.15 8.91
C SER A 67 -1.51 -1.49 8.24
N HIS A 68 -2.47 -2.07 7.51
CA HIS A 68 -2.38 -3.41 6.96
C HIS A 68 -2.51 -3.38 5.44
N PHE A 69 -1.94 -4.43 4.84
CA PHE A 69 -2.18 -4.79 3.46
C PHE A 69 -2.71 -6.23 3.40
N ALA A 70 -3.42 -6.53 2.33
CA ALA A 70 -3.77 -7.90 1.97
C ALA A 70 -3.79 -8.04 0.46
N PHE A 71 -3.35 -9.18 -0.06
CA PHE A 71 -3.55 -9.55 -1.46
C PHE A 71 -4.33 -10.84 -1.58
N LEU A 72 -5.12 -10.92 -2.65
CA LEU A 72 -5.90 -12.07 -3.05
C LEU A 72 -5.67 -12.23 -4.54
N ASN A 73 -5.29 -13.42 -4.98
CA ASN A 73 -5.16 -13.76 -6.39
C ASN A 73 -5.92 -15.06 -6.64
N HIS A 74 -6.69 -15.09 -7.72
CA HIS A 74 -7.45 -16.28 -8.07
C HIS A 74 -7.69 -16.42 -9.57
N ASP A 75 -7.89 -17.66 -9.99
CA ASP A 75 -8.43 -17.95 -11.31
C ASP A 75 -9.96 -17.69 -11.38
N LYS A 76 -10.44 -17.30 -12.57
CA LYS A 76 -11.86 -17.07 -12.84
C LYS A 76 -12.63 -18.35 -13.18
N SER A 77 -11.93 -19.46 -13.45
CA SER A 77 -12.55 -20.75 -13.76
C SER A 77 -13.00 -21.51 -12.50
N LYS A 78 -12.65 -21.01 -11.31
CA LYS A 78 -12.87 -21.63 -10.00
C LYS A 78 -12.20 -23.01 -9.90
N GLY A 79 -11.00 -23.12 -10.43
CA GLY A 79 -10.19 -24.33 -10.40
C GLY A 79 -10.67 -25.44 -11.34
N LYS A 80 -11.51 -25.13 -12.33
CA LYS A 80 -12.09 -26.10 -13.26
C LYS A 80 -11.26 -26.33 -14.51
N ASP A 81 -10.25 -25.50 -14.75
CA ASP A 81 -9.34 -25.64 -15.88
C ASP A 81 -7.87 -25.72 -15.41
N SER A 82 -6.95 -25.69 -16.38
CA SER A 82 -5.51 -25.77 -16.13
C SER A 82 -4.94 -24.55 -15.41
N LEU A 83 -5.69 -23.45 -15.26
CA LEU A 83 -5.27 -22.23 -14.57
C LEU A 83 -5.63 -22.24 -13.08
N LYS A 84 -6.14 -23.37 -12.55
CA LYS A 84 -6.52 -23.53 -11.14
C LYS A 84 -5.48 -22.91 -10.21
N SER A 85 -5.85 -21.84 -9.52
CA SER A 85 -4.95 -21.13 -8.62
C SER A 85 -5.75 -20.26 -7.66
N PHE A 86 -5.34 -20.29 -6.40
CA PHE A 86 -5.72 -19.33 -5.39
C PHE A 86 -4.50 -19.08 -4.52
N SER A 87 -4.12 -17.82 -4.34
CA SER A 87 -3.10 -17.42 -3.40
C SER A 87 -3.53 -16.15 -2.68
N SER A 88 -3.07 -16.00 -1.44
CA SER A 88 -3.40 -14.84 -0.63
C SER A 88 -2.31 -14.59 0.38
N GLY A 89 -2.18 -13.34 0.82
CA GLY A 89 -1.34 -13.00 1.94
C GLY A 89 -1.72 -11.66 2.54
N ALA A 90 -1.32 -11.43 3.77
CA ALA A 90 -1.66 -10.22 4.51
C ALA A 90 -0.67 -9.96 5.64
N GLY A 91 -0.67 -8.73 6.13
CA GLY A 91 0.08 -8.33 7.32
C GLY A 91 0.13 -6.82 7.45
N THR A 92 1.08 -6.33 8.23
CA THR A 92 1.26 -4.90 8.47
C THR A 92 2.24 -4.28 7.49
N TYR A 93 2.20 -2.96 7.31
CA TYR A 93 3.18 -2.26 6.50
C TYR A 93 3.69 -0.94 7.10
N GLN A 94 4.85 -0.51 6.60
CA GLN A 94 5.38 0.83 6.83
C GLN A 94 5.64 1.52 5.51
N LEU A 95 5.25 2.80 5.43
CA LEU A 95 5.53 3.67 4.29
C LEU A 95 6.28 4.91 4.78
N LYS A 96 7.45 5.18 4.20
CA LYS A 96 8.27 6.36 4.44
C LYS A 96 8.70 6.96 3.10
N GLY A 97 8.01 8.00 2.64
CA GLY A 97 8.20 8.52 1.29
C GLY A 97 7.83 7.45 0.25
N LYS A 98 8.83 6.96 -0.51
CA LYS A 98 8.65 5.86 -1.47
C LYS A 98 9.02 4.49 -0.91
N GLU A 99 9.70 4.43 0.23
CA GLU A 99 10.12 3.18 0.85
C GLU A 99 8.92 2.52 1.50
N TYR A 100 8.65 1.29 1.08
CA TYR A 100 7.50 0.51 1.53
C TYR A 100 7.99 -0.86 2.01
N THR A 101 7.68 -1.18 3.27
CA THR A 101 8.03 -2.46 3.88
C THR A 101 6.75 -3.20 4.24
N GLU A 102 6.58 -4.42 3.71
CA GLU A 102 5.55 -5.37 4.10
C GLU A 102 6.11 -6.30 5.19
N ASN A 103 5.39 -6.47 6.30
CA ASN A 103 5.63 -7.52 7.28
C ASN A 103 4.58 -8.60 7.04
N LEU A 104 4.98 -9.71 6.42
CA LEU A 104 4.03 -10.74 5.97
C LEU A 104 3.68 -11.69 7.14
N GLU A 105 2.42 -11.67 7.56
CA GLU A 105 1.94 -12.45 8.72
C GLU A 105 1.13 -13.67 8.30
N TYR A 106 0.40 -13.54 7.20
CA TYR A 106 -0.44 -14.59 6.63
C TYR A 106 -0.02 -14.80 5.18
N CYS A 107 0.17 -16.05 4.75
CA CYS A 107 0.40 -16.36 3.35
C CYS A 107 -0.12 -17.75 3.00
N SER A 108 -0.68 -17.93 1.80
CA SER A 108 -1.00 -19.25 1.27
C SER A 108 0.24 -20.13 1.14
N TYR A 109 1.41 -19.51 0.95
CA TYR A 109 2.71 -20.18 1.00
C TYR A 109 3.40 -19.87 2.34
N ARG A 110 3.26 -20.77 3.31
CA ARG A 110 3.55 -20.54 4.73
C ARG A 110 5.03 -20.26 5.00
N GLU A 111 5.92 -20.78 4.17
CA GLU A 111 7.37 -20.59 4.23
C GLU A 111 7.81 -19.13 4.04
N TRP A 112 6.91 -18.27 3.57
CA TRP A 112 7.14 -16.83 3.44
C TRP A 112 6.71 -16.02 4.67
N GLU A 113 5.91 -16.59 5.57
CA GLU A 113 5.41 -15.88 6.75
C GLU A 113 6.54 -15.49 7.71
N GLY A 114 6.35 -14.40 8.43
CA GLY A 114 7.32 -13.83 9.37
C GLY A 114 8.45 -13.05 8.70
N ARG A 115 8.46 -12.95 7.36
CA ARG A 115 9.48 -12.21 6.62
C ARG A 115 9.07 -10.76 6.37
N GLN A 116 10.08 -9.92 6.15
CA GLN A 116 9.92 -8.57 5.66
C GLN A 116 10.28 -8.49 4.18
N PHE A 117 9.46 -7.77 3.43
CA PHE A 117 9.69 -7.50 2.03
C PHE A 117 9.82 -6.00 1.83
N HIS A 118 10.89 -5.58 1.14
CA HIS A 118 11.22 -4.19 0.93
C HIS A 118 10.98 -3.80 -0.52
N PHE A 119 10.25 -2.71 -0.69
CA PHE A 119 9.83 -2.21 -1.99
C PHE A 119 10.03 -0.71 -2.08
N THR A 120 10.08 -0.23 -3.32
CA THR A 120 9.88 1.17 -3.69
C THR A 120 8.53 1.30 -4.36
N LEU A 121 7.72 2.27 -3.92
CA LEU A 121 6.44 2.61 -4.53
C LEU A 121 6.53 3.89 -5.38
N GLU A 122 5.85 3.86 -6.51
CA GLU A 122 5.59 5.04 -7.33
C GLU A 122 4.08 5.11 -7.64
N LYS A 123 3.44 6.19 -7.18
CA LYS A 123 2.01 6.44 -7.45
C LYS A 123 1.85 7.50 -8.54
N ARG A 124 1.02 7.22 -9.54
CA ARG A 124 0.69 8.11 -10.67
C ARG A 124 -0.82 8.13 -10.87
N THR A 125 -1.51 9.15 -10.39
CA THR A 125 -2.99 9.25 -10.44
C THR A 125 -3.64 8.01 -9.82
N ASP A 126 -4.14 7.07 -10.64
CA ASP A 126 -4.78 5.81 -10.28
C ASP A 126 -3.82 4.60 -10.34
N THR A 127 -2.61 4.78 -10.86
CA THR A 127 -1.62 3.71 -11.00
C THR A 127 -0.70 3.65 -9.80
N LEU A 128 -0.45 2.45 -9.29
CA LEU A 128 0.56 2.15 -8.27
C LEU A 128 1.57 1.16 -8.86
N ILE A 129 2.84 1.55 -8.86
CA ILE A 129 3.95 0.70 -9.29
C ILE A 129 4.73 0.33 -8.04
N GLN A 130 4.87 -0.97 -7.79
CA GLN A 130 5.67 -1.54 -6.72
C GLN A 130 6.89 -2.22 -7.34
N THR A 131 8.09 -1.98 -6.80
CA THR A 131 9.32 -2.64 -7.26
C THR A 131 10.14 -3.10 -6.07
N GLY A 132 10.62 -4.32 -6.07
CA GLY A 132 11.40 -4.89 -4.98
C GLY A 132 12.42 -5.92 -5.45
N GLU A 133 13.27 -6.34 -4.53
CA GLU A 133 14.17 -7.47 -4.70
C GLU A 133 13.84 -8.49 -3.62
N GLU A 134 13.53 -9.71 -4.06
CA GLU A 134 13.31 -10.85 -3.19
C GLU A 134 14.59 -11.68 -3.18
N ASP A 135 15.31 -11.66 -2.07
CA ASP A 135 16.49 -12.49 -1.83
C ASP A 135 16.21 -13.38 -0.60
N ILE A 136 15.79 -14.61 -0.89
CA ILE A 136 15.50 -15.65 0.12
C ILE A 136 16.37 -16.87 -0.22
N PRO A 137 17.63 -16.91 0.24
CA PRO A 137 18.57 -17.96 -0.10
C PRO A 137 18.09 -19.36 0.32
N GLU A 138 17.39 -19.47 1.46
CA GLU A 138 16.86 -20.75 1.95
C GLU A 138 15.83 -21.38 1.01
N LEU A 139 15.16 -20.56 0.19
CA LEU A 139 14.18 -20.99 -0.81
C LEU A 139 14.76 -20.99 -2.24
N GLY A 140 16.05 -20.65 -2.41
CA GLY A 140 16.69 -20.50 -3.72
C GLY A 140 16.12 -19.35 -4.54
N ILE A 141 15.56 -18.34 -3.89
CA ILE A 141 14.92 -17.18 -4.52
C ILE A 141 15.90 -16.02 -4.50
N LYS A 142 16.21 -15.49 -5.69
CA LYS A 142 16.88 -14.21 -5.89
C LYS A 142 16.36 -13.59 -7.16
N GLN A 143 15.46 -12.61 -7.04
CA GLN A 143 14.79 -12.01 -8.19
C GLN A 143 14.37 -10.58 -7.91
N LYS A 144 14.30 -9.77 -8.97
CA LYS A 144 13.66 -8.45 -8.91
C LYS A 144 12.23 -8.58 -9.41
N ILE A 145 11.31 -7.97 -8.71
CA ILE A 145 9.91 -7.94 -9.08
C ILE A 145 9.45 -6.50 -9.28
N LYS A 146 8.65 -6.30 -10.32
CA LYS A 146 7.93 -5.06 -10.57
C LYS A 146 6.48 -5.39 -10.85
N GLU A 147 5.58 -4.79 -10.10
CA GLU A 147 4.15 -4.98 -10.20
C GLU A 147 3.48 -3.65 -10.50
N VAL A 148 2.53 -3.66 -11.43
CA VAL A 148 1.76 -2.49 -11.82
C VAL A 148 0.30 -2.75 -11.49
N TYR A 149 -0.27 -1.85 -10.70
CA TYR A 149 -1.64 -1.89 -10.24
C TYR A 149 -2.41 -0.65 -10.66
N VAL A 150 -3.72 -0.79 -10.81
CA VAL A 150 -4.67 0.31 -10.99
C VAL A 150 -5.67 0.31 -9.84
N LYS A 151 -5.91 1.47 -9.24
CA LYS A 151 -6.86 1.66 -8.15
C LYS A 151 -8.29 1.36 -8.65
N VAL A 152 -9.01 0.53 -7.91
CA VAL A 152 -10.40 0.19 -8.16
C VAL A 152 -11.27 1.38 -7.72
N LYS A 153 -12.23 1.76 -8.55
CA LYS A 153 -13.18 2.85 -8.31
C LYS A 153 -14.47 2.33 -7.69
#